data_AF-A0A8S2FSL9-F1
#
_entry.id   AF-A0A8S2FSL9-F1
#
_cell.length_a   1.000
_cell.length_b   1.000
_cell.length_c   1.000
_cell.angle_alpha   90.00
_cell.angle_beta   90.00
_cell.angle_gamma   90.00
#
_symmetry.space_group_name_H-M   'P 1'
#
loop_
_entity.id
_entity.type
_entity.pdbx_description
1 polymer ?
#
loop_
_entity_poly.entity_id
_entity_poly.type
_entity_poly.pdbx_seq_one_letter_code
_entity_poly.pdbx_strand_id
1 'polypeptide(L)'
;EVIFRVLSPSMLGKRDPYSHGVQELIKITNLRINFTKLHTLGDNFLDTRQETTPKYYYAIHEMVVRGSCSCYGHAKRCAPTDEELKSNITSPGKVHGKCECTHNTKGMNCEQCLDLYNDRPWRPARTGQSNPCRLCECHGHAKQCRFDPTRYAQTNYTSGGICEECEHNTIGSRCEYCKDLFYKDSQLPITDPHVCKPCNCDAYGTRNKGSCVQYDDQRHSLHAGQCICKENVEGTRCDKCKVGYYNLDYNNPQGCQVCDCHPLGIIDKQCNTNSGLCQCKINVIGRRCDQCQENHYGLNMDEIDGCKPCNCYPGGSYSLQCDIQTGQCPCRDGMNGRQCDTPITGTYCAGLQFFTYEAELAKIDEKKAVIFSYDNPNEYRTWTGTSIVRIYEGGTIEFDVYHSMRTGYYDLIVRYLPATETWEDARILVIGQNRTQPTSDLCGINYEQVATVKLPAKKSFAELEKPLCLNENEHYKIQLQLRQYGHGKSERDPVVSIDSIVLIPRIEKLDEFAKQPLLLSDFETHQCK
;
A
#
# COMPACT_ATOMS: atom_id res chain seq x y z
N GLU A 1 -61.58 -74.36 23.11
CA GLU A 1 -60.58 -73.33 22.75
C GLU A 1 -60.82 -72.07 23.56
N VAL A 2 -59.76 -71.27 23.79
CA VAL A 2 -59.89 -69.95 24.41
C VAL A 2 -59.64 -68.91 23.34
N ILE A 3 -60.63 -68.06 23.06
CA ILE A 3 -60.52 -67.01 22.04
C ILE A 3 -60.61 -65.66 22.74
N PHE A 4 -59.58 -64.84 22.54
CA PHE A 4 -59.59 -63.43 22.91
C PHE A 4 -59.61 -62.58 21.64
N ARG A 5 -60.68 -61.80 21.44
CA ARG A 5 -60.78 -60.82 20.35
C ARG A 5 -60.60 -59.43 20.93
N VAL A 6 -59.50 -58.78 20.57
CA VAL A 6 -59.17 -57.42 21.02
C VAL A 6 -60.27 -56.42 20.67
N LEU A 7 -60.82 -56.54 19.45
CA LEU A 7 -61.95 -55.73 19.00
C LEU A 7 -63.23 -56.56 19.05
N SER A 8 -64.18 -56.12 19.87
CA SER A 8 -65.52 -56.72 19.92
C SER A 8 -66.21 -56.58 18.55
N PRO A 9 -66.97 -57.60 18.08
CA PRO A 9 -67.79 -57.51 16.87
C PRO A 9 -68.71 -56.29 16.81
N SER A 10 -69.18 -55.79 17.97
CA SER A 10 -70.03 -54.60 18.06
C SER A 10 -69.32 -53.28 17.71
N MET A 11 -67.98 -53.29 17.62
CA MET A 11 -67.13 -52.12 17.38
C MET A 11 -66.60 -52.06 15.94
N LEU A 12 -66.73 -53.15 15.18
CA LEU A 12 -66.31 -53.26 13.79
C LEU A 12 -67.15 -52.31 12.91
N GLY A 13 -66.48 -51.41 12.18
CA GLY A 13 -67.10 -50.47 11.22
C GLY A 13 -67.62 -49.15 11.81
N LYS A 14 -67.61 -48.96 13.14
CA LYS A 14 -68.16 -47.75 13.80
C LYS A 14 -67.11 -46.77 14.33
N ARG A 15 -65.86 -47.20 14.51
CA ARG A 15 -64.79 -46.36 15.07
C ARG A 15 -63.59 -46.27 14.13
N ASP A 16 -62.96 -45.11 14.13
CA ASP A 16 -61.69 -44.87 13.43
C ASP A 16 -60.61 -45.82 13.97
N PRO A 17 -60.04 -46.71 13.14
CA PRO A 17 -58.98 -47.64 13.55
C PRO A 17 -57.77 -46.95 14.16
N TYR A 18 -57.50 -45.70 13.78
CA TYR A 18 -56.36 -44.92 14.24
C TYR A 18 -56.67 -43.98 15.40
N SER A 19 -57.90 -44.01 15.94
CA SER A 19 -58.22 -43.28 17.17
C SER A 19 -57.40 -43.81 18.35
N HIS A 20 -57.04 -42.91 19.28
CA HIS A 20 -56.21 -43.24 20.44
C HIS A 20 -56.70 -44.49 21.18
N GLY A 21 -57.99 -44.52 21.54
CA GLY A 21 -58.57 -45.63 22.30
C GLY A 21 -58.65 -46.96 21.54
N VAL A 22 -58.59 -46.97 20.20
CA VAL A 22 -58.48 -48.23 19.44
C VAL A 22 -57.02 -48.66 19.34
N GLN A 23 -56.12 -47.72 19.08
CA GLN A 23 -54.68 -47.98 18.97
C GLN A 23 -54.09 -48.51 20.29
N GLU A 24 -54.54 -48.04 21.44
CA GLU A 24 -54.13 -48.57 22.76
C GLU A 24 -54.51 -50.04 22.97
N LEU A 25 -55.59 -50.52 22.35
CA LEU A 25 -56.04 -51.90 22.49
C LEU A 25 -55.28 -52.84 21.56
N ILE A 26 -54.98 -52.41 20.33
CA ILE A 26 -54.42 -53.28 19.28
C ILE A 26 -52.89 -53.27 19.20
N LYS A 27 -52.22 -52.23 19.70
CA LYS A 27 -50.76 -52.17 19.71
C LYS A 27 -50.21 -53.08 20.79
N ILE A 28 -49.37 -54.03 20.39
CA ILE A 28 -48.74 -54.97 21.31
C ILE A 28 -47.30 -55.22 20.89
N THR A 29 -46.39 -55.18 21.86
CA THR A 29 -44.98 -55.60 21.69
C THR A 29 -44.70 -56.92 22.40
N ASN A 30 -45.41 -57.18 23.51
CA ASN A 30 -45.25 -58.36 24.34
C ASN A 30 -46.63 -58.90 24.73
N LEU A 31 -46.85 -60.21 24.57
CA LEU A 31 -48.06 -60.89 25.03
C LEU A 31 -47.71 -61.82 26.19
N ARG A 32 -48.42 -61.67 27.32
CA ARG A 32 -48.28 -62.54 28.48
C ARG A 32 -49.61 -63.21 28.80
N ILE A 33 -49.59 -64.54 28.90
CA ILE A 33 -50.73 -65.34 29.34
C ILE A 33 -50.39 -65.90 30.72
N ASN A 34 -51.22 -65.60 31.72
CA ASN A 34 -51.01 -66.04 33.10
C ASN A 34 -52.07 -67.09 33.47
N PHE A 35 -51.64 -68.33 33.72
CA PHE A 35 -52.51 -69.41 34.15
C PHE A 35 -52.58 -69.45 35.68
N THR A 36 -53.73 -69.06 36.24
CA THR A 36 -53.87 -68.85 37.69
C THR A 36 -54.60 -69.98 38.42
N LYS A 37 -55.38 -70.81 37.73
CA LYS A 37 -56.19 -71.87 38.36
C LYS A 37 -56.37 -73.09 37.45
N LEU A 38 -56.11 -74.27 38.00
CA LEU A 38 -56.42 -75.56 37.38
C LEU A 38 -57.87 -75.96 37.69
N HIS A 39 -58.53 -76.58 36.71
CA HIS A 39 -59.86 -77.16 36.90
C HIS A 39 -59.74 -78.56 37.48
N THR A 40 -60.24 -78.80 38.69
CA THR A 40 -60.11 -80.10 39.38
C THR A 40 -61.30 -81.04 39.18
N LEU A 41 -62.29 -80.66 38.36
CA LEU A 41 -63.46 -81.50 38.06
C LEU A 41 -64.24 -81.99 39.30
N GLY A 42 -64.13 -81.28 40.42
CA GLY A 42 -64.77 -81.62 41.70
C GLY A 42 -63.84 -82.26 42.73
N ASP A 43 -62.60 -82.61 42.35
CA ASP A 43 -61.61 -83.16 43.26
C ASP A 43 -61.05 -82.06 44.19
N ASN A 44 -60.93 -82.38 45.48
CA ASN A 44 -60.37 -81.48 46.48
C ASN A 44 -58.84 -81.62 46.51
N PHE A 45 -58.13 -80.48 46.40
CA PHE A 45 -56.66 -80.38 46.46
C PHE A 45 -56.01 -80.89 47.76
N LEU A 46 -56.81 -81.35 48.73
CA LEU A 46 -56.36 -81.92 50.00
C LEU A 46 -56.08 -83.43 49.91
N ASP A 47 -56.38 -84.08 48.79
CA ASP A 47 -56.11 -85.49 48.54
C ASP A 47 -54.70 -85.69 47.96
N THR A 48 -53.72 -85.93 48.84
CA THR A 48 -52.27 -86.03 48.56
C THR A 48 -51.82 -87.42 48.10
N ARG A 49 -52.74 -88.28 47.66
CA ARG A 49 -52.39 -89.62 47.14
C ARG A 49 -51.57 -89.49 45.83
N GLN A 50 -50.49 -90.26 45.71
CA GLN A 50 -49.56 -90.25 44.56
C GLN A 50 -50.19 -90.60 43.20
N GLU A 51 -51.45 -91.06 43.17
CA GLU A 51 -52.20 -91.42 41.96
C GLU A 51 -53.09 -90.29 41.39
N THR A 52 -53.27 -89.16 42.08
CA THR A 52 -54.13 -88.04 41.66
C THR A 52 -53.34 -86.82 41.14
N THR A 53 -52.10 -86.63 41.58
CA THR A 53 -51.24 -85.47 41.25
C THR A 53 -50.75 -85.33 39.80
N PRO A 54 -50.49 -86.39 39.00
CA PRO A 54 -50.02 -86.21 37.61
C PRO A 54 -51.13 -85.88 36.59
N LYS A 55 -52.39 -85.73 37.02
CA LYS A 55 -53.54 -85.56 36.12
C LYS A 55 -53.88 -84.10 35.78
N TYR A 56 -53.48 -83.13 36.62
CA TYR A 56 -53.83 -81.72 36.43
C TYR A 56 -52.60 -80.89 36.03
N TYR A 57 -52.47 -80.60 34.75
CA TYR A 57 -51.43 -79.74 34.20
C TYR A 57 -52.00 -78.88 33.07
N TYR A 58 -51.32 -77.78 32.74
CA TYR A 58 -51.63 -77.00 31.55
C TYR A 58 -50.88 -77.59 30.37
N ALA A 59 -51.59 -77.87 29.28
CA ALA A 59 -50.99 -78.20 28.00
C ALA A 59 -51.66 -77.38 26.90
N ILE A 60 -50.85 -76.83 25.99
CA ILE A 60 -51.32 -76.06 24.84
C ILE A 60 -50.89 -76.81 23.60
N HIS A 61 -51.86 -77.25 22.80
CA HIS A 61 -51.58 -77.90 21.53
C HIS A 61 -51.10 -76.90 20.48
N GLU A 62 -51.80 -75.78 20.34
CA GLU A 62 -51.49 -74.72 19.38
C GLU A 62 -51.80 -73.35 19.99
N MET A 63 -50.96 -72.36 19.69
CA MET A 63 -51.20 -70.96 20.03
C MET A 63 -51.03 -70.11 18.77
N VAL A 64 -52.13 -69.54 18.29
CA VAL A 64 -52.12 -68.64 17.12
C VAL A 64 -52.38 -67.21 17.56
N VAL A 65 -51.39 -66.36 17.40
CA VAL A 65 -51.54 -64.91 17.58
C VAL A 65 -51.73 -64.27 16.21
N ARG A 66 -52.97 -63.92 15.88
CA ARG A 66 -53.28 -63.21 14.62
C ARG A 66 -53.00 -61.72 14.78
N GLY A 67 -52.18 -61.19 13.89
CA GLY A 67 -51.84 -59.78 13.83
C GLY A 67 -51.20 -59.40 12.50
N SER A 68 -50.88 -58.12 12.37
CA SER A 68 -50.17 -57.57 11.22
C SER A 68 -49.18 -56.52 11.71
N CYS A 69 -48.15 -56.22 10.92
CA CYS A 69 -47.32 -55.05 11.17
C CYS A 69 -48.14 -53.76 11.04
N SER A 70 -47.85 -52.78 11.90
CA SER A 70 -48.62 -51.54 12.02
C SER A 70 -47.92 -50.39 11.30
N CYS A 71 -48.31 -50.11 10.05
CA CYS A 71 -47.64 -49.09 9.22
C CYS A 71 -48.49 -47.82 8.96
N TYR A 72 -49.55 -47.60 9.74
CA TYR A 72 -50.52 -46.51 9.56
C TYR A 72 -51.10 -46.35 8.14
N GLY A 73 -51.15 -47.45 7.38
CA GLY A 73 -51.60 -47.47 5.99
C GLY A 73 -50.61 -46.91 4.97
N HIS A 74 -49.37 -46.61 5.38
CA HIS A 74 -48.31 -46.11 4.51
C HIS A 74 -47.36 -47.21 4.01
N ALA A 75 -47.62 -48.49 4.26
CA ALA A 75 -46.86 -49.58 3.68
C ALA A 75 -47.79 -50.73 3.26
N LYS A 76 -47.43 -51.41 2.17
CA LYS A 76 -48.13 -52.63 1.72
C LYS A 76 -47.47 -53.91 2.24
N ARG A 77 -46.20 -53.84 2.65
CA ARG A 77 -45.36 -54.97 3.05
C ARG A 77 -44.44 -54.56 4.19
N CYS A 78 -43.97 -55.56 4.93
CA CYS A 78 -43.01 -55.41 6.01
C CYS A 78 -41.81 -56.32 5.75
N ALA A 79 -40.62 -55.74 5.92
CA ALA A 79 -39.33 -56.37 5.70
C ALA A 79 -38.68 -56.75 7.03
N PRO A 80 -37.73 -57.71 7.04
CA PRO A 80 -36.96 -58.05 8.22
C PRO A 80 -36.21 -56.82 8.77
N THR A 81 -35.98 -56.78 10.08
CA THR A 81 -35.09 -55.77 10.67
C THR A 81 -33.62 -56.06 10.35
N ASP A 82 -32.75 -55.06 10.50
CA ASP A 82 -31.31 -55.21 10.23
C ASP A 82 -30.64 -56.24 11.18
N GLU A 83 -31.22 -56.46 12.36
CA GLU A 83 -30.82 -57.53 13.29
C GLU A 83 -31.28 -58.92 12.80
N GLU A 84 -32.49 -59.01 12.23
CA GLU A 84 -33.01 -60.27 11.67
C GLU A 84 -32.22 -60.69 10.42
N LEU A 85 -31.80 -59.74 9.59
CA LEU A 85 -30.95 -60.00 8.42
C LEU A 85 -29.60 -60.61 8.80
N LYS A 86 -29.04 -60.25 9.96
CA LYS A 86 -27.79 -60.84 10.48
C LYS A 86 -27.97 -62.27 11.01
N SER A 87 -29.19 -62.68 11.32
CA SER A 87 -29.49 -63.97 11.96
C SER A 87 -29.61 -65.15 10.99
N ASN A 88 -29.61 -64.94 9.67
CA ASN A 88 -29.74 -65.99 8.63
C ASN A 88 -30.92 -66.99 8.79
N ILE A 89 -31.92 -66.67 9.62
CA ILE A 89 -33.11 -67.52 9.81
C ILE A 89 -34.26 -66.97 8.97
N THR A 90 -34.46 -67.53 7.77
CA THR A 90 -35.64 -67.26 6.94
C THR A 90 -36.71 -68.31 7.22
N SER A 91 -37.71 -67.97 8.02
CA SER A 91 -38.89 -68.81 8.24
C SER A 91 -40.01 -68.42 7.26
N PRO A 92 -40.43 -69.30 6.34
CA PRO A 92 -41.55 -69.02 5.44
C PRO A 92 -42.82 -68.70 6.24
N GLY A 93 -43.51 -67.60 5.90
CA GLY A 93 -44.72 -67.18 6.59
C GLY A 93 -44.51 -66.37 7.88
N LYS A 94 -43.26 -66.03 8.24
CA LYS A 94 -42.97 -65.10 9.34
C LYS A 94 -43.50 -63.70 9.04
N VAL A 95 -44.14 -63.07 10.02
CA VAL A 95 -44.57 -61.66 9.94
C VAL A 95 -43.42 -60.77 10.39
N HIS A 96 -42.90 -59.92 9.51
CA HIS A 96 -41.83 -58.99 9.82
C HIS A 96 -42.34 -57.67 10.41
N GLY A 97 -41.47 -56.96 11.14
CA GLY A 97 -41.83 -55.77 11.92
C GLY A 97 -41.44 -54.40 11.34
N LYS A 98 -40.55 -54.32 10.33
CA LYS A 98 -40.11 -53.05 9.73
C LYS A 98 -40.96 -52.74 8.50
N CYS A 99 -41.67 -51.63 8.50
CA CYS A 99 -42.52 -51.25 7.38
C CYS A 99 -41.69 -50.77 6.17
N GLU A 100 -42.04 -51.22 4.97
CA GLU A 100 -41.53 -50.64 3.71
C GLU A 100 -42.35 -49.39 3.39
N CYS A 101 -41.97 -48.27 4.01
CA CYS A 101 -42.74 -47.04 3.95
C CYS A 101 -42.86 -46.46 2.53
N THR A 102 -44.07 -45.98 2.23
CA THR A 102 -44.44 -45.27 1.00
C THR A 102 -45.01 -43.89 1.38
N HIS A 103 -45.63 -43.17 0.43
CA HIS A 103 -46.30 -41.88 0.74
C HIS A 103 -45.36 -40.83 1.39
N ASN A 104 -44.06 -40.91 1.12
CA ASN A 104 -43.02 -40.03 1.66
C ASN A 104 -42.92 -40.07 3.21
N THR A 105 -43.18 -41.24 3.80
CA THR A 105 -43.03 -41.48 5.23
C THR A 105 -41.77 -42.29 5.55
N LYS A 106 -41.31 -42.22 6.79
CA LYS A 106 -40.18 -42.98 7.35
C LYS A 106 -40.43 -43.35 8.80
N GLY A 107 -39.50 -44.09 9.39
CA GLY A 107 -39.61 -44.67 10.72
C GLY A 107 -39.88 -46.18 10.65
N MET A 108 -39.91 -46.84 11.80
CA MET A 108 -40.14 -48.29 11.86
C MET A 108 -41.56 -48.66 11.41
N ASN A 109 -42.51 -47.77 11.67
CA ASN A 109 -43.93 -47.92 11.45
C ASN A 109 -44.49 -46.86 10.48
N CYS A 110 -43.64 -46.11 9.78
CA CYS A 110 -44.04 -44.98 8.92
C CYS A 110 -44.72 -43.82 9.67
N GLU A 111 -44.32 -43.62 10.91
CA GLU A 111 -44.86 -42.65 11.87
C GLU A 111 -44.29 -41.23 11.72
N GLN A 112 -43.33 -41.03 10.81
CA GLN A 112 -42.72 -39.75 10.51
C GLN A 112 -42.75 -39.46 9.01
N CYS A 113 -42.66 -38.19 8.64
CA CYS A 113 -42.41 -37.79 7.26
C CYS A 113 -40.91 -37.87 6.93
N LEU A 114 -40.58 -38.08 5.66
CA LEU A 114 -39.21 -37.90 5.17
C LEU A 114 -38.73 -36.46 5.45
N ASP A 115 -37.42 -36.27 5.57
CA ASP A 115 -36.83 -35.03 6.11
C ASP A 115 -37.21 -33.75 5.34
N LEU A 116 -37.38 -33.83 4.02
CA LEU A 116 -37.80 -32.70 3.18
C LEU A 116 -39.32 -32.64 2.95
N TYR A 117 -40.11 -33.49 3.61
CA TYR A 117 -41.56 -33.65 3.35
C TYR A 117 -42.46 -33.18 4.51
N ASN A 118 -41.98 -32.20 5.27
CA ASN A 118 -42.67 -31.64 6.44
C ASN A 118 -43.47 -30.36 6.11
N ASP A 119 -44.03 -30.23 4.90
CA ASP A 119 -44.83 -29.04 4.55
C ASP A 119 -46.22 -29.01 5.20
N ARG A 120 -46.71 -30.18 5.64
CA ARG A 120 -48.00 -30.36 6.31
C ARG A 120 -47.88 -31.40 7.42
N PRO A 121 -48.78 -31.40 8.43
CA PRO A 121 -48.67 -32.35 9.53
C PRO A 121 -48.91 -33.78 9.04
N TRP A 122 -48.14 -34.73 9.58
CA TRP A 122 -48.29 -36.16 9.31
C TRP A 122 -49.70 -36.66 9.71
N ARG A 123 -50.29 -37.54 8.90
CA ARG A 123 -51.60 -38.17 9.18
C ARG A 123 -51.62 -39.60 8.62
N PRO A 124 -52.28 -40.56 9.30
CA PRO A 124 -52.40 -41.92 8.82
C PRO A 124 -53.20 -41.98 7.51
N ALA A 125 -52.88 -42.95 6.64
CA ALA A 125 -53.63 -43.20 5.43
C ALA A 125 -54.98 -43.86 5.72
N ARG A 126 -56.04 -43.39 5.05
CA ARG A 126 -57.42 -43.87 5.16
C ARG A 126 -57.95 -44.32 3.81
N THR A 127 -59.03 -45.09 3.82
CA THR A 127 -59.76 -45.46 2.61
C THR A 127 -60.19 -44.20 1.85
N GLY A 128 -59.69 -44.03 0.62
CA GLY A 128 -59.93 -42.84 -0.21
C GLY A 128 -59.05 -41.63 0.09
N GLN A 129 -58.20 -41.65 1.12
CA GLN A 129 -57.28 -40.57 1.47
C GLN A 129 -55.91 -41.12 1.86
N SER A 130 -54.96 -41.13 0.92
CA SER A 130 -53.60 -41.66 1.14
C SER A 130 -52.77 -40.84 2.13
N ASN A 131 -53.14 -39.57 2.36
CA ASN A 131 -52.47 -38.63 3.28
C ASN A 131 -50.93 -38.64 3.19
N PRO A 132 -50.31 -38.53 2.00
CA PRO A 132 -48.86 -38.55 1.90
C PRO A 132 -48.22 -37.31 2.53
N CYS A 133 -47.00 -37.45 3.03
CA CYS A 133 -46.22 -36.29 3.43
C CYS A 133 -45.91 -35.42 2.20
N ARG A 134 -45.90 -34.10 2.40
CA ARG A 134 -45.81 -33.11 1.30
C ARG A 134 -44.43 -32.45 1.32
N LEU A 135 -43.78 -32.42 0.16
CA LEU A 135 -42.48 -31.80 -0.04
C LEU A 135 -42.51 -30.31 0.34
N CYS A 136 -41.51 -29.86 1.09
CA CYS A 136 -41.27 -28.45 1.36
C CYS A 136 -40.69 -27.76 0.12
N GLU A 137 -41.18 -26.56 -0.17
CA GLU A 137 -40.63 -25.72 -1.23
C GLU A 137 -39.38 -24.99 -0.71
N CYS A 138 -38.20 -25.53 -1.02
CA CYS A 138 -36.91 -24.95 -0.62
C CYS A 138 -36.05 -24.53 -1.83
N HIS A 139 -36.66 -24.45 -3.03
CA HIS A 139 -35.98 -24.14 -4.29
C HIS A 139 -34.75 -25.01 -4.58
N GLY A 140 -34.63 -26.20 -3.98
CA GLY A 140 -33.45 -27.07 -4.15
C GLY A 140 -32.22 -26.67 -3.32
N HIS A 141 -32.35 -25.76 -2.35
CA HIS A 141 -31.25 -25.33 -1.47
C HIS A 141 -31.32 -25.89 -0.05
N ALA A 142 -32.20 -26.86 0.23
CA ALA A 142 -32.23 -27.53 1.52
C ALA A 142 -32.53 -29.02 1.35
N LYS A 143 -31.96 -29.82 2.24
CA LYS A 143 -32.19 -31.28 2.30
C LYS A 143 -33.17 -31.68 3.40
N GLN A 144 -33.47 -30.76 4.31
CA GLN A 144 -34.34 -30.98 5.46
C GLN A 144 -35.25 -29.75 5.66
N CYS A 145 -36.45 -30.00 6.18
CA CYS A 145 -37.36 -28.95 6.60
C CYS A 145 -38.15 -29.38 7.83
N ARG A 146 -38.57 -28.41 8.63
CA ARG A 146 -39.47 -28.62 9.77
C ARG A 146 -40.87 -28.10 9.49
N PHE A 147 -41.86 -28.69 10.15
CA PHE A 147 -43.23 -28.19 10.12
C PHE A 147 -43.45 -27.12 11.20
N ASP A 148 -44.00 -25.98 10.82
CA ASP A 148 -44.43 -24.92 11.74
C ASP A 148 -45.97 -24.76 11.72
N PRO A 149 -46.66 -25.05 12.84
CA PRO A 149 -48.12 -24.94 12.91
C PRO A 149 -48.64 -23.51 12.80
N THR A 150 -47.84 -22.51 13.24
CA THR A 150 -48.21 -21.10 13.17
C THR A 150 -48.20 -20.62 11.72
N ARG A 151 -47.13 -20.96 10.98
CA ARG A 151 -47.05 -20.68 9.54
C ARG A 151 -48.18 -21.38 8.79
N TYR A 152 -48.45 -22.64 9.12
CA TYR A 152 -49.53 -23.40 8.49
C TYR A 152 -50.90 -22.74 8.69
N ALA A 153 -51.20 -22.22 9.89
CA ALA A 153 -52.43 -21.49 10.14
C ALA A 153 -52.48 -20.16 9.35
N GLN A 154 -51.36 -19.43 9.28
CA GLN A 154 -51.26 -18.16 8.54
C GLN A 154 -51.45 -18.33 7.02
N THR A 155 -51.04 -19.46 6.45
CA THR A 155 -51.22 -19.76 5.03
C THR A 155 -52.58 -20.39 4.71
N ASN A 156 -53.59 -20.23 5.57
CA ASN A 156 -54.90 -20.88 5.45
C ASN A 156 -54.79 -22.40 5.29
N TYR A 157 -53.93 -23.04 6.10
CA TYR A 157 -53.71 -24.49 6.12
C TYR A 157 -53.18 -25.06 4.79
N THR A 158 -52.43 -24.26 4.02
CA THR A 158 -51.87 -24.71 2.74
C THR A 158 -50.42 -25.17 2.85
N SER A 159 -49.55 -24.46 3.58
CA SER A 159 -48.11 -24.75 3.68
C SER A 159 -47.52 -24.27 5.02
N GLY A 160 -46.83 -25.17 5.72
CA GLY A 160 -46.22 -24.92 7.02
C GLY A 160 -44.74 -25.29 7.08
N GLY A 161 -44.16 -25.79 5.99
CA GLY A 161 -42.76 -26.20 5.96
C GLY A 161 -41.82 -25.01 6.07
N ILE A 162 -40.77 -25.11 6.88
CA ILE A 162 -39.66 -24.16 6.95
C ILE A 162 -38.38 -24.92 6.64
N CYS A 163 -37.67 -24.48 5.62
CA CYS A 163 -36.41 -25.09 5.21
C CYS A 163 -35.33 -24.86 6.26
N GLU A 164 -34.53 -25.89 6.52
CA GLU A 164 -33.42 -25.84 7.48
C GLU A 164 -32.09 -25.90 6.72
N GLU A 165 -31.09 -25.20 7.26
CA GLU A 165 -29.72 -25.19 6.72
C GLU A 165 -29.65 -24.88 5.22
N CYS A 166 -30.21 -23.72 4.81
CA CYS A 166 -30.15 -23.27 3.42
C CYS A 166 -28.70 -23.24 2.88
N GLU A 167 -28.44 -24.12 1.92
CA GLU A 167 -27.21 -24.27 1.15
C GLU A 167 -27.11 -23.16 0.07
N HIS A 168 -26.06 -23.20 -0.77
CA HIS A 168 -25.93 -22.31 -1.94
C HIS A 168 -25.97 -20.80 -1.61
N ASN A 169 -25.55 -20.41 -0.40
CA ASN A 169 -25.59 -19.03 0.11
C ASN A 169 -26.99 -18.38 0.08
N THR A 170 -28.03 -19.20 0.19
CA THR A 170 -29.42 -18.76 0.29
C THR A 170 -29.88 -18.64 1.75
N ILE A 171 -30.95 -17.88 1.98
CA ILE A 171 -31.57 -17.62 3.27
C ILE A 171 -33.08 -17.42 3.07
N GLY A 172 -33.82 -17.49 4.17
CA GLY A 172 -35.27 -17.36 4.17
C GLY A 172 -35.96 -18.67 4.47
N SER A 173 -37.28 -18.59 4.62
CA SER A 173 -38.12 -19.70 5.05
C SER A 173 -38.25 -20.82 3.99
N ARG A 174 -37.92 -20.48 2.75
CA ARG A 174 -37.92 -21.32 1.53
C ARG A 174 -36.58 -21.23 0.80
N CYS A 175 -35.55 -20.70 1.46
CA CYS A 175 -34.27 -20.39 0.85
C CYS A 175 -34.41 -19.50 -0.41
N GLU A 176 -35.33 -18.53 -0.34
CA GLU A 176 -35.73 -17.71 -1.49
C GLU A 176 -34.91 -16.42 -1.69
N TYR A 177 -34.01 -16.11 -0.76
CA TYR A 177 -33.17 -14.91 -0.78
C TYR A 177 -31.69 -15.28 -0.71
N CYS A 178 -30.80 -14.38 -1.14
CA CYS A 178 -29.37 -14.54 -0.90
C CYS A 178 -28.96 -14.02 0.47
N LYS A 179 -27.96 -14.64 1.09
CA LYS A 179 -27.33 -14.16 2.34
C LYS A 179 -26.68 -12.78 2.12
N ASP A 180 -26.41 -12.08 3.21
CA ASP A 180 -25.60 -10.86 3.19
C ASP A 180 -24.25 -11.10 2.50
N LEU A 181 -23.74 -10.10 1.79
CA LEU A 181 -22.55 -10.20 0.92
C LEU A 181 -22.72 -11.07 -0.33
N PHE A 182 -23.94 -11.51 -0.63
CA PHE A 182 -24.30 -12.14 -1.90
C PHE A 182 -25.49 -11.41 -2.56
N TYR A 183 -25.52 -11.44 -3.89
CA TYR A 183 -26.63 -10.91 -4.68
C TYR A 183 -27.18 -11.98 -5.60
N LYS A 184 -28.45 -11.84 -5.96
CA LYS A 184 -29.11 -12.74 -6.91
C LYS A 184 -28.67 -12.39 -8.33
N ASP A 185 -28.13 -13.35 -9.06
CA ASP A 185 -27.94 -13.22 -10.49
C ASP A 185 -29.31 -13.21 -11.21
N SER A 186 -29.62 -12.13 -11.93
CA SER A 186 -30.87 -11.97 -12.66
C SER A 186 -30.97 -12.89 -13.88
N GLN A 187 -29.86 -13.44 -14.38
CA GLN A 187 -29.84 -14.39 -15.49
C GLN A 187 -30.15 -15.82 -15.06
N LEU A 188 -30.06 -16.12 -13.77
CA LEU A 188 -30.26 -17.46 -13.22
C LEU A 188 -31.61 -17.59 -12.50
N PRO A 189 -32.28 -18.75 -12.62
CA PRO A 189 -33.47 -19.05 -11.83
C PRO A 189 -33.08 -19.22 -10.35
N ILE A 190 -34.03 -18.98 -9.43
CA ILE A 190 -33.77 -19.14 -7.99
C ILE A 190 -33.26 -20.54 -7.66
N THR A 191 -33.71 -21.57 -8.36
CA THR A 191 -33.33 -22.96 -8.11
C THR A 191 -31.90 -23.33 -8.49
N ASP A 192 -31.15 -22.44 -9.15
CA ASP A 192 -29.79 -22.72 -9.57
C ASP A 192 -28.83 -22.71 -8.36
N PRO A 193 -27.98 -23.74 -8.17
CA PRO A 193 -26.99 -23.76 -7.09
C PRO A 193 -26.04 -22.56 -7.02
N HIS A 194 -25.86 -21.83 -8.13
CA HIS A 194 -24.97 -20.68 -8.25
C HIS A 194 -25.73 -19.35 -8.40
N VAL A 195 -27.03 -19.32 -8.11
CA VAL A 195 -27.86 -18.11 -8.23
C VAL A 195 -27.33 -16.96 -7.36
N CYS A 196 -26.80 -17.26 -6.17
CA CYS A 196 -26.25 -16.26 -5.26
C CYS A 196 -24.76 -16.07 -5.51
N LYS A 197 -24.42 -14.95 -6.18
CA LYS A 197 -23.04 -14.57 -6.47
C LYS A 197 -22.47 -13.67 -5.37
N PRO A 198 -21.19 -13.81 -5.00
CA PRO A 198 -20.58 -12.98 -3.97
C PRO A 198 -20.44 -11.54 -4.44
N CYS A 199 -20.69 -10.59 -3.55
CA CYS A 199 -20.43 -9.17 -3.78
C CYS A 199 -18.92 -8.94 -3.95
N ASN A 200 -18.57 -8.03 -4.87
CA ASN A 200 -17.17 -7.68 -5.17
C ASN A 200 -16.83 -6.25 -4.70
N CYS A 201 -17.37 -5.85 -3.55
CA CYS A 201 -17.26 -4.50 -3.02
C CYS A 201 -16.14 -4.38 -1.99
N ASP A 202 -15.42 -3.27 -2.01
CA ASP A 202 -14.42 -2.94 -1.01
C ASP A 202 -15.10 -2.56 0.32
N ALA A 203 -14.72 -3.23 1.41
CA ALA A 203 -15.35 -3.04 2.70
C ALA A 203 -15.07 -1.66 3.33
N TYR A 204 -13.98 -0.99 2.94
CA TYR A 204 -13.57 0.31 3.47
C TYR A 204 -14.39 1.43 2.83
N GLY A 205 -14.69 1.31 1.54
CA GLY A 205 -15.42 2.33 0.79
C GLY A 205 -16.91 2.10 0.61
N THR A 206 -17.42 0.92 0.94
CA THR A 206 -18.86 0.61 0.86
C THR A 206 -19.59 0.98 2.15
N ARG A 207 -20.79 1.57 2.06
CA ARG A 207 -21.57 2.00 3.25
C ARG A 207 -21.89 0.85 4.21
N ASN A 208 -22.17 -0.33 3.67
CA ASN A 208 -22.55 -1.52 4.43
C ASN A 208 -21.43 -2.58 4.44
N LYS A 209 -20.17 -2.16 4.65
CA LYS A 209 -19.02 -3.05 4.91
C LYS A 209 -18.85 -4.18 3.88
N GLY A 210 -18.99 -3.85 2.60
CA GLY A 210 -18.84 -4.78 1.48
C GLY A 210 -20.15 -5.38 0.94
N SER A 211 -21.29 -5.04 1.53
CA SER A 211 -22.60 -5.45 0.99
C SER A 211 -22.95 -4.71 -0.30
N CYS A 212 -23.52 -5.45 -1.24
CA CYS A 212 -24.00 -4.95 -2.52
C CYS A 212 -25.53 -5.03 -2.59
N VAL A 213 -26.10 -4.37 -3.59
CA VAL A 213 -27.53 -4.46 -3.88
C VAL A 213 -27.88 -5.91 -4.22
N GLN A 214 -28.85 -6.49 -3.49
CA GLN A 214 -29.17 -7.92 -3.62
C GLN A 214 -30.04 -8.25 -4.84
N TYR A 215 -30.87 -7.31 -5.30
CA TYR A 215 -31.84 -7.48 -6.39
C TYR A 215 -31.90 -6.23 -7.26
N ASP A 216 -32.22 -6.39 -8.54
CA ASP A 216 -32.46 -5.25 -9.44
C ASP A 216 -33.66 -4.42 -8.95
N ASP A 217 -33.46 -3.11 -8.85
CA ASP A 217 -34.51 -2.14 -8.55
C ASP A 217 -34.52 -1.03 -9.60
N GLN A 218 -35.45 -1.16 -10.55
CA GLN A 218 -35.63 -0.21 -11.64
C GLN A 218 -36.05 1.19 -11.16
N ARG A 219 -36.73 1.30 -10.01
CA ARG A 219 -37.21 2.62 -9.52
C ARG A 219 -36.06 3.50 -9.06
N HIS A 220 -35.02 2.90 -8.50
CA HIS A 220 -33.82 3.60 -8.01
C HIS A 220 -32.63 3.44 -8.95
N SER A 221 -32.81 2.82 -10.12
CA SER A 221 -31.74 2.50 -11.07
C SER A 221 -30.57 1.75 -10.41
N LEU A 222 -30.89 0.78 -9.53
CA LEU A 222 -29.91 -0.06 -8.85
C LEU A 222 -29.90 -1.45 -9.48
N HIS A 223 -28.71 -1.97 -9.71
CA HIS A 223 -28.51 -3.30 -10.28
C HIS A 223 -28.01 -4.29 -9.23
N ALA A 224 -28.44 -5.55 -9.31
CA ALA A 224 -27.97 -6.61 -8.45
C ALA A 224 -26.44 -6.75 -8.59
N GLY A 225 -25.74 -6.75 -7.45
CA GLY A 225 -24.27 -6.74 -7.41
C GLY A 225 -23.62 -5.37 -7.38
N GLN A 226 -24.37 -4.28 -7.57
CA GLN A 226 -23.85 -2.91 -7.49
C GLN A 226 -23.46 -2.55 -6.06
N CYS A 227 -22.26 -1.98 -5.89
CA CYS A 227 -21.75 -1.50 -4.62
C CYS A 227 -22.28 -0.10 -4.31
N ILE A 228 -22.70 0.13 -3.07
CA ILE A 228 -23.15 1.46 -2.62
C ILE A 228 -22.00 2.14 -1.88
N CYS A 229 -21.34 3.07 -2.57
CA CYS A 229 -20.16 3.75 -2.05
C CYS A 229 -20.52 4.78 -0.96
N LYS A 230 -19.58 4.98 -0.03
CA LYS A 230 -19.57 6.11 0.90
C LYS A 230 -19.45 7.43 0.11
N GLU A 231 -19.81 8.53 0.75
CA GLU A 231 -20.02 9.82 0.08
C GLU A 231 -18.83 10.30 -0.75
N ASN A 232 -17.60 10.14 -0.26
CA ASN A 232 -16.37 10.63 -0.90
C ASN A 232 -15.59 9.53 -1.63
N VAL A 233 -16.27 8.42 -1.95
CA VAL A 233 -15.69 7.22 -2.59
C VAL A 233 -16.37 6.97 -3.92
N GLU A 234 -15.60 6.46 -4.88
CA GLU A 234 -16.04 6.10 -6.22
C GLU A 234 -15.41 4.78 -6.70
N GLY A 235 -15.72 4.40 -7.94
CA GLY A 235 -15.36 3.12 -8.53
C GLY A 235 -16.47 2.08 -8.40
N THR A 236 -16.48 1.10 -9.30
CA THR A 236 -17.50 0.03 -9.31
C THR A 236 -17.45 -0.84 -8.06
N ARG A 237 -16.27 -0.91 -7.43
CA ARG A 237 -16.03 -1.63 -6.17
C ARG A 237 -15.98 -0.72 -4.95
N CYS A 238 -16.16 0.59 -5.10
CA CYS A 238 -15.95 1.57 -4.04
C CYS A 238 -14.53 1.51 -3.43
N ASP A 239 -13.52 1.33 -4.27
CA ASP A 239 -12.11 1.11 -3.90
C ASP A 239 -11.26 2.37 -4.08
N LYS A 240 -11.84 3.49 -4.52
CA LYS A 240 -11.11 4.72 -4.85
C LYS A 240 -11.74 5.93 -4.20
N CYS A 241 -10.92 6.85 -3.69
CA CYS A 241 -11.41 8.16 -3.29
C CYS A 241 -11.79 8.98 -4.52
N LYS A 242 -12.85 9.77 -4.40
CA LYS A 242 -13.20 10.79 -5.39
C LYS A 242 -12.06 11.80 -5.54
N VAL A 243 -11.99 12.43 -6.70
CA VAL A 243 -11.07 13.56 -6.95
C VAL A 243 -11.24 14.64 -5.86
N GLY A 244 -10.13 15.08 -5.28
CA GLY A 244 -10.13 16.03 -4.16
C GLY A 244 -10.27 15.37 -2.77
N TYR A 245 -10.23 14.04 -2.68
CA TYR A 245 -10.22 13.30 -1.42
C TYR A 245 -9.10 12.24 -1.38
N TYR A 246 -8.68 11.85 -0.18
CA TYR A 246 -7.62 10.87 0.05
C TYR A 246 -7.87 10.04 1.31
N ASN A 247 -7.04 9.01 1.53
CA ASN A 247 -7.03 8.18 2.72
C ASN A 247 -8.36 7.46 2.96
N LEU A 248 -8.62 6.42 2.16
CA LEU A 248 -9.80 5.57 2.29
C LEU A 248 -9.75 4.77 3.60
N ASP A 249 -10.60 5.13 4.56
CA ASP A 249 -10.60 4.58 5.90
C ASP A 249 -11.92 3.83 6.21
N TYR A 250 -11.78 2.64 6.79
CA TYR A 250 -12.90 1.79 7.19
C TYR A 250 -13.84 2.47 8.21
N ASN A 251 -13.27 3.19 9.17
CA ASN A 251 -13.96 3.87 10.26
C ASN A 251 -14.49 5.25 9.85
N ASN A 252 -14.04 5.82 8.73
CA ASN A 252 -14.58 7.08 8.23
C ASN A 252 -15.96 6.84 7.56
N PRO A 253 -17.06 7.42 8.08
CA PRO A 253 -18.39 7.23 7.49
C PRO A 253 -18.50 7.79 6.06
N GLN A 254 -17.70 8.80 5.71
CA GLN A 254 -17.62 9.35 4.36
C GLN A 254 -16.59 8.64 3.48
N GLY A 255 -15.80 7.73 4.04
CA GLY A 255 -14.79 6.92 3.37
C GLY A 255 -13.46 7.65 3.24
N CYS A 256 -13.42 8.73 2.47
CA CYS A 256 -12.21 9.51 2.25
C CYS A 256 -12.29 10.90 2.89
N GLN A 257 -11.11 11.44 3.23
CA GLN A 257 -10.92 12.78 3.80
C GLN A 257 -10.65 13.79 2.69
N VAL A 258 -11.09 15.04 2.87
CA VAL A 258 -10.87 16.09 1.87
C VAL A 258 -9.39 16.45 1.76
N CYS A 259 -8.91 16.68 0.54
CA CYS A 259 -7.59 17.25 0.28
C CYS A 259 -7.51 18.66 0.86
N ASP A 260 -6.58 18.88 1.78
CA ASP A 260 -6.39 20.16 2.46
C ASP A 260 -5.20 20.94 1.87
N CYS A 261 -5.29 21.22 0.57
CA CYS A 261 -4.23 21.88 -0.20
C CYS A 261 -4.31 23.42 -0.09
N HIS A 262 -3.18 24.06 0.17
CA HIS A 262 -3.08 25.51 0.33
C HIS A 262 -3.20 26.22 -1.02
N PRO A 263 -4.16 27.15 -1.20
CA PRO A 263 -4.53 27.66 -2.51
C PRO A 263 -3.42 28.45 -3.22
N LEU A 264 -2.46 29.02 -2.49
CA LEU A 264 -1.37 29.81 -3.07
C LEU A 264 -0.25 28.95 -3.69
N GLY A 265 -0.02 27.76 -3.15
CA GLY A 265 1.16 26.95 -3.45
C GLY A 265 0.90 25.74 -4.33
N ILE A 266 -0.31 25.60 -4.86
CA ILE A 266 -0.74 24.43 -5.61
C ILE A 266 -0.86 24.73 -7.10
N ILE A 267 -0.63 23.72 -7.94
CA ILE A 267 -0.89 23.79 -9.39
C ILE A 267 -2.35 23.41 -9.68
N ASP A 268 -2.85 22.39 -8.96
CA ASP A 268 -4.22 21.91 -9.04
C ASP A 268 -4.76 21.63 -7.63
N LYS A 269 -6.08 21.68 -7.45
CA LYS A 269 -6.79 21.39 -6.19
C LYS A 269 -6.79 19.91 -5.81
N GLN A 270 -6.16 19.07 -6.63
CA GLN A 270 -6.10 17.64 -6.44
C GLN A 270 -4.88 17.25 -5.60
N CYS A 271 -5.07 16.28 -4.71
CA CYS A 271 -3.98 15.64 -3.99
C CYS A 271 -3.89 14.16 -4.36
N ASN A 272 -2.75 13.55 -4.06
CA ASN A 272 -2.58 12.12 -4.21
C ASN A 272 -3.62 11.38 -3.34
N THR A 273 -4.41 10.49 -3.96
CA THR A 273 -5.52 9.79 -3.30
C THR A 273 -5.11 8.86 -2.16
N ASN A 274 -3.84 8.46 -2.09
CA ASN A 274 -3.31 7.62 -1.01
C ASN A 274 -2.63 8.45 0.07
N SER A 275 -1.68 9.32 -0.30
CA SER A 275 -0.85 10.05 0.67
C SER A 275 -1.44 11.39 1.11
N GLY A 276 -2.39 11.94 0.35
CA GLY A 276 -2.90 13.29 0.54
C GLY A 276 -1.88 14.38 0.22
N LEU A 277 -0.81 14.04 -0.50
CA LEU A 277 0.21 15.00 -0.92
C LEU A 277 -0.33 15.85 -2.07
N CYS A 278 -0.38 17.17 -1.87
CA CYS A 278 -0.81 18.12 -2.87
C CYS A 278 0.27 18.34 -3.94
N GLN A 279 -0.14 18.70 -5.16
CA GLN A 279 0.80 19.05 -6.22
C GLN A 279 1.26 20.50 -6.06
N CYS A 280 2.42 20.67 -5.46
CA CYS A 280 2.99 21.98 -5.19
C CYS A 280 3.56 22.63 -6.45
N LYS A 281 3.46 23.97 -6.54
CA LYS A 281 4.24 24.77 -7.47
C LYS A 281 5.74 24.52 -7.23
N ILE A 282 6.58 24.81 -8.22
CA ILE A 282 8.04 24.75 -8.03
C ILE A 282 8.44 25.64 -6.85
N ASN A 283 9.53 25.35 -6.15
CA ASN A 283 9.97 26.11 -4.95
C ASN A 283 8.99 26.17 -3.76
N VAL A 284 7.91 25.38 -3.77
CA VAL A 284 6.96 25.24 -2.66
C VAL A 284 6.98 23.79 -2.16
N ILE A 285 7.02 23.60 -0.85
CA ILE A 285 7.10 22.32 -0.17
C ILE A 285 6.00 22.18 0.90
N GLY A 286 5.98 21.01 1.55
CA GLY A 286 5.00 20.66 2.58
C GLY A 286 3.81 19.87 2.01
N ARG A 287 3.15 19.07 2.84
CA ARG A 287 2.04 18.21 2.40
C ARG A 287 0.90 18.99 1.75
N ARG A 288 0.69 20.21 2.26
CA ARG A 288 -0.36 21.15 1.83
C ARG A 288 0.16 22.20 0.86
N CYS A 289 1.45 22.21 0.51
CA CYS A 289 2.07 23.27 -0.30
C CYS A 289 1.93 24.67 0.30
N ASP A 290 2.18 24.77 1.60
CA ASP A 290 2.05 25.97 2.43
C ASP A 290 3.39 26.59 2.83
N GLN A 291 4.52 25.98 2.43
CA GLN A 291 5.86 26.39 2.83
C GLN A 291 6.75 26.65 1.62
N CYS A 292 7.59 27.69 1.67
CA CYS A 292 8.62 27.85 0.65
C CYS A 292 9.74 26.82 0.86
N GLN A 293 10.32 26.36 -0.25
CA GLN A 293 11.56 25.59 -0.23
C GLN A 293 12.68 26.43 0.41
N GLU A 294 13.70 25.77 0.93
CA GLU A 294 14.90 26.43 1.44
C GLU A 294 15.49 27.40 0.39
N ASN A 295 15.99 28.53 0.88
CA ASN A 295 16.48 29.67 0.11
C ASN A 295 15.42 30.34 -0.79
N HIS A 296 14.12 30.21 -0.47
CA HIS A 296 13.02 30.91 -1.13
C HIS A 296 12.08 31.59 -0.12
N TYR A 297 11.30 32.56 -0.58
CA TYR A 297 10.39 33.36 0.24
C TYR A 297 9.16 33.85 -0.52
N GLY A 298 8.17 34.36 0.21
CA GLY A 298 7.07 35.15 -0.34
C GLY A 298 6.07 34.33 -1.17
N LEU A 299 5.52 33.25 -0.60
CA LEU A 299 4.50 32.42 -1.24
C LEU A 299 3.30 33.29 -1.69
N ASN A 300 3.08 33.37 -3.00
CA ASN A 300 2.03 34.21 -3.58
C ASN A 300 1.26 33.48 -4.71
N MET A 301 0.00 33.89 -4.93
CA MET A 301 -0.86 33.44 -6.02
C MET A 301 -0.28 33.82 -7.39
N ASP A 302 0.18 35.06 -7.53
CA ASP A 302 0.64 35.63 -8.80
C ASP A 302 2.01 35.10 -9.24
N GLU A 303 2.73 34.42 -8.35
CA GLU A 303 4.01 33.81 -8.68
C GLU A 303 3.78 32.44 -9.33
N ILE A 304 4.22 32.30 -10.58
CA ILE A 304 4.14 31.04 -11.35
C ILE A 304 4.90 29.95 -10.60
N ASP A 305 6.06 30.32 -10.09
CA ASP A 305 6.97 29.46 -9.34
C ASP A 305 6.68 29.46 -7.83
N GLY A 306 5.51 29.94 -7.39
CA GLY A 306 5.08 29.92 -5.99
C GLY A 306 5.87 30.83 -5.04
N CYS A 307 7.13 30.50 -4.78
CA CYS A 307 8.07 31.27 -3.96
C CYS A 307 9.25 31.80 -4.78
N LYS A 308 9.70 33.01 -4.44
CA LYS A 308 10.84 33.67 -5.10
C LYS A 308 12.15 33.25 -4.45
N PRO A 309 13.25 33.13 -5.21
CA PRO A 309 14.56 32.82 -4.64
C PRO A 309 15.06 33.99 -3.77
N CYS A 310 15.68 33.65 -2.64
CA CYS A 310 16.27 34.63 -1.73
C CYS A 310 17.40 35.42 -2.41
N ASN A 311 18.28 34.72 -3.16
CA ASN A 311 19.46 35.29 -3.80
C ASN A 311 20.36 36.07 -2.83
N CYS A 312 20.55 35.58 -1.61
CA CYS A 312 21.50 36.20 -0.70
C CYS A 312 22.93 36.04 -1.23
N TYR A 313 23.69 37.13 -1.23
CA TYR A 313 25.06 37.18 -1.70
C TYR A 313 25.95 36.38 -0.73
N PRO A 314 26.59 35.27 -1.16
CA PRO A 314 27.33 34.38 -0.25
C PRO A 314 28.44 35.07 0.55
N GLY A 315 29.08 36.07 -0.04
CA GLY A 315 30.07 36.90 0.64
C GLY A 315 29.43 37.87 1.62
N GLY A 316 28.26 38.42 1.32
CA GLY A 316 27.68 39.51 2.10
C GLY A 316 26.64 39.10 3.13
N SER A 317 26.19 37.85 3.15
CA SER A 317 25.19 37.36 4.09
C SER A 317 25.72 36.28 5.04
N TYR A 318 25.09 36.16 6.22
CA TYR A 318 25.36 35.08 7.18
C TYR A 318 24.70 33.75 6.76
N SER A 319 23.66 33.81 5.93
CA SER A 319 22.89 32.66 5.44
C SER A 319 22.36 32.92 4.04
N LEU A 320 22.12 31.84 3.29
CA LEU A 320 21.42 31.86 2.01
C LEU A 320 19.88 31.88 2.18
N GLN A 321 19.41 31.52 3.39
CA GLN A 321 18.01 31.62 3.77
C GLN A 321 17.70 33.05 4.21
N CYS A 322 16.73 33.65 3.55
CA CYS A 322 16.18 34.95 3.87
C CYS A 322 14.89 34.84 4.69
N ASP A 323 14.40 35.97 5.20
CA ASP A 323 13.10 36.04 5.88
C ASP A 323 11.95 35.60 4.94
N ILE A 324 11.08 34.72 5.43
CA ILE A 324 10.06 34.03 4.61
C ILE A 324 9.01 35.00 4.05
N GLN A 325 8.76 36.14 4.70
CA GLN A 325 7.74 37.10 4.26
C GLN A 325 8.34 38.24 3.43
N THR A 326 9.43 38.82 3.90
CA THR A 326 10.03 40.03 3.32
C THR A 326 11.11 39.71 2.29
N GLY A 327 11.75 38.54 2.41
CA GLY A 327 12.88 38.15 1.59
C GLY A 327 14.19 38.82 1.94
N GLN A 328 14.26 39.48 3.10
CA GLN A 328 15.49 40.13 3.57
C GLN A 328 16.51 39.08 4.01
N CYS A 329 17.69 39.13 3.40
CA CYS A 329 18.82 38.29 3.79
C CYS A 329 19.47 38.83 5.08
N PRO A 330 20.02 37.95 5.93
CA PRO A 330 20.75 38.36 7.12
C PRO A 330 22.14 38.88 6.70
N CYS A 331 22.27 40.20 6.53
CA CYS A 331 23.51 40.82 6.04
C CYS A 331 24.60 40.83 7.11
N ARG A 332 25.83 40.62 6.66
CA ARG A 332 27.05 40.83 7.45
C ARG A 332 27.29 42.32 7.68
N ASP A 333 28.08 42.60 8.70
CA ASP A 333 28.48 43.96 9.03
C ASP A 333 29.20 44.60 7.83
N GLY A 334 28.80 45.81 7.44
CA GLY A 334 29.33 46.48 6.26
C GLY A 334 28.58 46.18 4.95
N MET A 335 27.58 45.29 4.95
CA MET A 335 26.74 45.00 3.77
C MET A 335 25.29 45.43 3.98
N ASN A 336 24.62 45.87 2.92
CA ASN A 336 23.21 46.25 2.90
C ASN A 336 22.52 45.75 1.62
N GLY A 337 21.23 46.11 1.48
CA GLY A 337 20.37 45.64 0.41
C GLY A 337 19.60 44.37 0.81
N ARG A 338 18.56 44.03 0.04
CA ARG A 338 17.76 42.82 0.30
C ARG A 338 18.63 41.55 0.23
N GLN A 339 19.56 41.54 -0.72
CA GLN A 339 20.43 40.40 -1.03
C GLN A 339 21.80 40.50 -0.34
N CYS A 340 22.10 41.58 0.38
CA CYS A 340 23.43 41.83 0.98
C CYS A 340 24.55 41.90 -0.07
N ASP A 341 24.26 42.40 -1.25
CA ASP A 341 25.16 42.51 -2.40
C ASP A 341 25.83 43.88 -2.50
N THR A 342 25.34 44.87 -1.75
CA THR A 342 25.88 46.24 -1.77
C THR A 342 26.61 46.55 -0.47
N PRO A 343 27.87 47.04 -0.50
CA PRO A 343 28.52 47.52 0.70
C PRO A 343 27.84 48.80 1.19
N ILE A 344 27.84 49.01 2.51
CA ILE A 344 27.35 50.23 3.13
C ILE A 344 28.23 51.40 2.68
N THR A 345 27.63 52.57 2.48
CA THR A 345 28.33 53.80 2.11
C THR A 345 29.55 54.04 3.01
N GLY A 346 30.73 54.17 2.40
CA GLY A 346 32.01 54.37 3.11
C GLY A 346 32.81 53.10 3.39
N THR A 347 32.31 51.93 2.99
CA THR A 347 33.02 50.64 3.04
C THR A 347 33.31 50.09 1.64
N TYR A 348 34.44 49.41 1.45
CA TYR A 348 34.83 48.77 0.20
C TYR A 348 35.32 47.34 0.50
N CYS A 349 34.80 46.36 -0.24
CA CYS A 349 35.30 44.99 -0.21
C CYS A 349 36.14 44.73 -1.47
N ALA A 350 37.43 44.43 -1.29
CA ALA A 350 38.30 44.04 -2.41
C ALA A 350 37.95 42.60 -2.83
N GLY A 351 37.68 42.37 -4.12
CA GLY A 351 37.43 41.02 -4.62
C GLY A 351 38.68 40.13 -4.55
N LEU A 352 38.50 38.81 -4.46
CA LEU A 352 39.60 37.81 -4.41
C LEU A 352 40.55 37.82 -5.63
N GLN A 353 40.19 38.54 -6.69
CA GLN A 353 40.97 38.67 -7.94
C GLN A 353 41.74 40.00 -8.03
N PHE A 354 41.89 40.72 -6.91
CA PHE A 354 42.48 42.05 -6.89
C PHE A 354 43.89 42.12 -7.50
N PHE A 355 44.73 41.10 -7.32
CA PHE A 355 46.07 41.03 -7.92
C PHE A 355 46.08 40.18 -9.20
N THR A 356 45.34 40.66 -10.21
CA THR A 356 45.34 40.08 -11.55
C THR A 356 46.36 40.82 -12.43
N TYR A 357 47.25 40.09 -13.07
CA TYR A 357 48.22 40.58 -14.05
C TYR A 357 47.89 39.99 -15.42
N GLU A 358 47.35 40.83 -16.29
CA GLU A 358 46.86 40.48 -17.61
C GLU A 358 48.01 40.13 -18.57
N ALA A 359 47.88 39.05 -19.33
CA ALA A 359 48.95 38.57 -20.20
C ALA A 359 49.23 39.52 -21.37
N GLU A 360 48.24 40.27 -21.86
CA GLU A 360 48.44 41.25 -22.93
C GLU A 360 49.31 42.45 -22.51
N LEU A 361 49.49 42.67 -21.21
CA LEU A 361 50.37 43.70 -20.66
C LEU A 361 51.77 43.15 -20.36
N ALA A 362 51.97 41.84 -20.46
CA ALA A 362 53.22 41.16 -20.19
C ALA A 362 54.18 41.22 -21.40
N LYS A 363 55.47 41.02 -21.15
CA LYS A 363 56.49 40.95 -22.20
C LYS A 363 56.51 39.54 -22.80
N ILE A 364 56.36 39.41 -24.11
CA ILE A 364 56.27 38.12 -24.82
C ILE A 364 57.45 37.87 -25.74
N ASP A 365 57.78 36.59 -26.00
CA ASP A 365 58.68 36.19 -27.09
C ASP A 365 57.93 36.21 -28.43
N GLU A 366 58.08 37.28 -29.21
CA GLU A 366 57.38 37.49 -30.49
C GLU A 366 57.59 36.36 -31.52
N LYS A 367 58.63 35.53 -31.38
CA LYS A 367 58.84 34.37 -32.26
C LYS A 367 57.95 33.19 -31.93
N LYS A 368 57.45 33.12 -30.70
CA LYS A 368 56.76 31.98 -30.11
C LYS A 368 55.49 32.36 -29.33
N ALA A 369 55.07 33.62 -29.39
CA ALA A 369 53.85 34.11 -28.79
C ALA A 369 53.30 35.31 -29.58
N VAL A 370 51.97 35.47 -29.60
CA VAL A 370 51.26 36.54 -30.31
C VAL A 370 50.10 37.03 -29.45
N ILE A 371 49.92 38.35 -29.33
CA ILE A 371 48.75 38.96 -28.70
C ILE A 371 47.57 38.88 -29.69
N PHE A 372 46.44 38.35 -29.24
CA PHE A 372 45.24 38.18 -30.03
C PHE A 372 44.11 39.02 -29.44
N SER A 373 43.66 40.04 -30.18
CA SER A 373 42.49 40.85 -29.86
C SER A 373 41.24 40.28 -30.56
N TYR A 374 40.10 40.29 -29.88
CA TYR A 374 38.80 40.00 -30.48
C TYR A 374 38.07 41.32 -30.74
N ASP A 375 37.85 41.66 -32.02
CA ASP A 375 37.23 42.93 -32.42
C ASP A 375 35.69 42.91 -32.36
N ASN A 376 35.07 41.79 -31.94
CA ASN A 376 33.61 41.67 -31.85
C ASN A 376 33.09 42.09 -30.46
N PRO A 377 32.24 43.13 -30.35
CA PRO A 377 31.64 43.54 -29.08
C PRO A 377 30.53 42.60 -28.58
N ASN A 378 29.98 41.74 -29.44
CA ASN A 378 28.81 40.89 -29.14
C ASN A 378 29.16 39.44 -28.75
N GLU A 379 30.45 39.11 -28.63
CA GLU A 379 30.89 37.77 -28.25
C GLU A 379 31.09 37.67 -26.73
N TYR A 380 30.49 36.66 -26.11
CA TYR A 380 30.65 36.38 -24.68
C TYR A 380 32.12 36.02 -24.40
N ARG A 381 32.84 36.87 -23.67
CA ARG A 381 34.26 36.65 -23.31
C ARG A 381 34.37 35.93 -21.97
N THR A 382 35.27 34.97 -21.89
CA THR A 382 35.53 34.17 -20.68
C THR A 382 36.84 34.56 -19.98
N TRP A 383 37.53 35.57 -20.49
CA TRP A 383 38.85 36.05 -20.04
C TRP A 383 38.76 37.52 -19.59
N THR A 384 39.71 37.97 -18.78
CA THR A 384 39.79 39.35 -18.26
C THR A 384 40.52 40.27 -19.24
N GLY A 385 40.49 41.58 -19.02
CA GLY A 385 41.18 42.52 -19.89
C GLY A 385 40.60 42.70 -21.31
N THR A 386 41.47 43.09 -22.25
CA THR A 386 41.08 43.50 -23.62
C THR A 386 41.50 42.53 -24.70
N SER A 387 42.57 41.76 -24.45
CA SER A 387 43.19 40.83 -25.40
C SER A 387 43.64 39.55 -24.68
N ILE A 388 44.14 38.56 -25.41
CA ILE A 388 44.68 37.33 -24.84
C ILE A 388 45.98 36.94 -25.53
N VAL A 389 46.91 36.26 -24.85
CA VAL A 389 48.20 35.88 -25.45
C VAL A 389 48.19 34.43 -25.89
N ARG A 390 48.36 34.17 -27.18
CA ARG A 390 48.58 32.82 -27.73
C ARG A 390 50.07 32.49 -27.70
N ILE A 391 50.45 31.44 -26.99
CA ILE A 391 51.84 31.01 -26.81
C ILE A 391 52.03 29.58 -27.33
N TYR A 392 53.11 29.36 -28.09
CA TYR A 392 53.48 28.08 -28.69
C TYR A 392 54.54 27.35 -27.85
N GLU A 393 54.74 26.05 -28.10
CA GLU A 393 55.79 25.27 -27.43
C GLU A 393 57.19 25.91 -27.58
N GLY A 394 57.88 26.05 -26.45
CA GLY A 394 59.14 26.77 -26.29
C GLY A 394 59.00 28.26 -26.00
N GLY A 395 57.79 28.84 -26.11
CA GLY A 395 57.52 30.25 -25.86
C GLY A 395 57.59 30.63 -24.38
N THR A 396 57.77 31.93 -24.12
CA THR A 396 57.83 32.50 -22.76
C THR A 396 57.01 33.80 -22.68
N ILE A 397 56.26 33.97 -21.59
CA ILE A 397 55.58 35.23 -21.20
C ILE A 397 56.19 35.69 -19.88
N GLU A 398 56.67 36.93 -19.82
CA GLU A 398 57.27 37.57 -18.66
C GLU A 398 56.32 38.63 -18.08
N PHE A 399 55.70 38.31 -16.95
CA PHE A 399 54.83 39.20 -16.19
C PHE A 399 55.65 40.08 -15.25
N ASP A 400 55.35 41.37 -15.26
CA ASP A 400 55.95 42.37 -14.39
C ASP A 400 55.06 42.57 -13.14
N VAL A 401 55.55 42.17 -11.97
CA VAL A 401 54.78 42.14 -10.71
C VAL A 401 55.33 43.20 -9.75
N TYR A 402 54.70 44.38 -9.77
CA TYR A 402 55.17 45.59 -9.08
C TYR A 402 54.32 45.99 -7.84
N HIS A 403 53.52 45.08 -7.28
CA HIS A 403 52.59 45.41 -6.18
C HIS A 403 52.43 44.30 -5.11
N SER A 404 53.49 43.58 -4.73
CA SER A 404 53.42 42.71 -3.55
C SER A 404 53.19 43.56 -2.31
N MET A 405 51.95 43.59 -1.81
CA MET A 405 51.59 44.47 -0.69
C MET A 405 52.28 44.08 0.62
N ARG A 406 52.63 42.80 0.81
CA ARG A 406 53.30 42.28 2.03
C ARG A 406 54.17 41.07 1.74
N THR A 407 55.12 40.83 2.65
CA THR A 407 55.94 39.62 2.63
C THR A 407 55.09 38.40 3.04
N GLY A 408 54.98 37.38 2.20
CA GLY A 408 54.11 36.24 2.49
C GLY A 408 54.02 35.19 1.39
N TYR A 409 53.17 34.19 1.63
CA TYR A 409 52.87 33.14 0.67
C TYR A 409 51.68 33.52 -0.21
N TYR A 410 51.82 33.33 -1.53
CA TYR A 410 50.82 33.65 -2.53
C TYR A 410 50.53 32.42 -3.40
N ASP A 411 49.26 32.11 -3.57
CA ASP A 411 48.83 31.15 -4.58
C ASP A 411 48.85 31.80 -5.95
N LEU A 412 49.59 31.20 -6.88
CA LEU A 412 49.62 31.62 -8.26
C LEU A 412 48.63 30.78 -9.05
N ILE A 413 47.64 31.46 -9.65
CA ILE A 413 46.68 30.87 -10.57
C ILE A 413 46.99 31.39 -11.96
N VAL A 414 47.24 30.48 -12.90
CA VAL A 414 47.31 30.79 -14.33
C VAL A 414 45.91 30.63 -14.91
N ARG A 415 45.35 31.69 -15.48
CA ARG A 415 44.09 31.65 -16.24
C ARG A 415 44.40 31.54 -17.73
N TYR A 416 43.65 30.69 -18.41
CA TYR A 416 43.85 30.40 -19.83
C TYR A 416 42.55 29.90 -20.44
N LEU A 417 42.46 29.93 -21.77
CA LEU A 417 41.34 29.29 -22.46
C LEU A 417 41.57 27.77 -22.56
N PRO A 418 40.52 26.96 -22.40
CA PRO A 418 40.61 25.51 -22.56
C PRO A 418 41.32 25.12 -23.87
N ALA A 419 42.38 24.32 -23.75
CA ALA A 419 43.18 23.82 -24.86
C ALA A 419 42.71 22.42 -25.30
N THR A 420 43.17 21.96 -26.45
CA THR A 420 42.83 20.62 -26.97
C THR A 420 43.40 19.49 -26.12
N GLU A 421 44.62 19.67 -25.60
CA GLU A 421 45.35 18.71 -24.79
C GLU A 421 46.03 19.41 -23.60
N THR A 422 46.53 18.59 -22.67
CA THR A 422 47.17 19.08 -21.44
C THR A 422 48.62 19.48 -21.71
N TRP A 423 49.01 20.66 -21.22
CA TRP A 423 50.43 21.02 -21.11
C TRP A 423 50.99 20.41 -19.83
N GLU A 424 51.94 19.49 -19.99
CA GLU A 424 52.47 18.67 -18.89
C GLU A 424 53.59 19.38 -18.11
N ASP A 425 54.33 20.28 -18.78
CA ASP A 425 55.39 21.08 -18.18
C ASP A 425 55.27 22.54 -18.64
N ALA A 426 54.50 23.33 -17.89
CA ALA A 426 54.58 24.78 -17.91
C ALA A 426 55.41 25.24 -16.71
N ARG A 427 56.61 25.73 -16.97
CA ARG A 427 57.56 26.15 -15.95
C ARG A 427 57.28 27.59 -15.56
N ILE A 428 57.18 27.84 -14.26
CA ILE A 428 57.14 29.16 -13.65
C ILE A 428 58.52 29.47 -13.08
N LEU A 429 59.13 30.56 -13.54
CA LEU A 429 60.39 31.09 -13.00
C LEU A 429 60.12 32.48 -12.42
N VAL A 430 60.32 32.63 -11.11
CA VAL A 430 60.14 33.89 -10.38
C VAL A 430 61.52 34.46 -10.10
N ILE A 431 61.78 35.69 -10.54
CA ILE A 431 63.08 36.36 -10.43
C ILE A 431 62.89 37.72 -9.73
N GLY A 432 63.46 37.88 -8.53
CA GLY A 432 63.54 39.19 -7.86
C GLY A 432 64.53 40.11 -8.57
N GLN A 433 64.13 41.34 -8.87
CA GLN A 433 64.94 42.34 -9.59
C GLN A 433 65.80 43.18 -8.64
N ASN A 434 65.36 43.41 -7.41
CA ASN A 434 66.09 44.18 -6.42
C ASN A 434 66.96 43.25 -5.57
N ARG A 435 68.29 43.40 -5.68
CA ARG A 435 69.23 42.70 -4.79
C ARG A 435 69.34 43.39 -3.42
N THR A 436 68.22 43.82 -2.86
CA THR A 436 68.16 44.42 -1.53
C THR A 436 68.18 43.34 -0.45
N GLN A 437 68.71 43.66 0.73
CA GLN A 437 68.60 42.76 1.89
C GLN A 437 67.12 42.56 2.24
N PRO A 438 66.66 41.33 2.50
CA PRO A 438 65.27 41.06 2.83
C PRO A 438 64.85 41.83 4.08
N THR A 439 63.65 42.40 4.05
CA THR A 439 63.02 43.10 5.18
C THR A 439 62.45 42.15 6.24
N SER A 440 62.36 40.84 5.93
CA SER A 440 61.76 39.80 6.79
C SER A 440 62.44 38.44 6.59
N ASP A 441 62.58 37.67 7.68
CA ASP A 441 63.18 36.32 7.68
C ASP A 441 62.29 35.24 7.02
N LEU A 442 61.04 35.57 6.65
CA LEU A 442 60.03 34.58 6.25
C LEU A 442 60.33 33.86 4.91
N CYS A 443 60.72 34.59 3.86
CA CYS A 443 60.89 34.01 2.51
C CYS A 443 62.33 33.59 2.16
N GLY A 444 63.29 33.72 3.09
CA GLY A 444 64.70 33.39 2.83
C GLY A 444 65.36 34.23 1.71
N ILE A 445 66.65 33.98 1.43
CA ILE A 445 67.45 34.74 0.45
C ILE A 445 67.38 34.13 -0.97
N ASN A 446 66.28 33.43 -1.30
CA ASN A 446 66.13 32.82 -2.63
C ASN A 446 65.57 33.83 -3.63
N TYR A 447 66.47 34.51 -4.35
CA TYR A 447 66.15 35.47 -5.42
C TYR A 447 65.52 34.82 -6.66
N GLU A 448 65.59 33.49 -6.77
CA GLU A 448 65.01 32.71 -7.86
C GLU A 448 64.18 31.56 -7.29
N GLN A 449 62.91 31.44 -7.72
CA GLN A 449 62.05 30.31 -7.42
C GLN A 449 61.62 29.65 -8.73
N VAL A 450 61.76 28.33 -8.80
CA VAL A 450 61.33 27.52 -9.95
C VAL A 450 60.20 26.62 -9.52
N ALA A 451 59.10 26.67 -10.25
CA ALA A 451 57.96 25.80 -10.04
C ALA A 451 57.41 25.31 -11.38
N THR A 452 56.53 24.32 -11.32
CA THR A 452 55.92 23.73 -12.51
C THR A 452 54.42 23.63 -12.27
N VAL A 453 53.65 24.04 -13.26
CA VAL A 453 52.20 23.95 -13.27
C VAL A 453 51.78 23.16 -14.50
N LYS A 454 50.79 22.27 -14.32
CA LYS A 454 50.14 21.60 -15.44
C LYS A 454 48.96 22.44 -15.90
N LEU A 455 48.74 22.56 -17.21
CA LEU A 455 47.57 23.24 -17.77
C LEU A 455 46.63 22.21 -18.41
N PRO A 456 45.65 21.66 -17.68
CA PRO A 456 44.73 20.66 -18.22
C PRO A 456 43.86 21.18 -19.38
N ALA A 457 43.70 20.35 -20.42
CA ALA A 457 42.94 20.68 -21.64
C ALA A 457 41.55 21.33 -21.38
N LYS A 458 40.75 20.74 -20.48
CA LYS A 458 39.35 21.13 -20.25
C LYS A 458 39.15 22.14 -19.11
N LYS A 459 40.21 22.75 -18.62
CA LYS A 459 40.13 23.76 -17.55
C LYS A 459 40.43 25.14 -18.12
N SER A 460 39.94 26.16 -17.43
CA SER A 460 40.24 27.58 -17.73
C SER A 460 41.20 28.22 -16.73
N PHE A 461 41.67 27.43 -15.76
CA PHE A 461 42.67 27.85 -14.80
C PHE A 461 43.48 26.66 -14.28
N ALA A 462 44.68 26.96 -13.78
CA ALA A 462 45.56 26.01 -13.10
C ALA A 462 46.21 26.71 -11.92
N GLU A 463 46.23 26.03 -10.78
CA GLU A 463 46.85 26.52 -9.56
C GLU A 463 48.22 25.85 -9.38
N LEU A 464 49.19 26.61 -8.91
CA LEU A 464 50.49 26.08 -8.56
C LEU A 464 50.40 25.20 -7.31
N GLU A 465 50.99 23.99 -7.34
CA GLU A 465 50.90 23.05 -6.22
C GLU A 465 51.51 23.58 -4.91
N LYS A 466 52.51 24.45 -5.01
CA LYS A 466 53.17 25.11 -3.88
C LYS A 466 53.04 26.61 -4.03
N PRO A 467 52.66 27.35 -2.96
CA PRO A 467 52.58 28.80 -3.02
C PRO A 467 53.96 29.42 -3.23
N LEU A 468 53.98 30.56 -3.90
CA LEU A 468 55.16 31.41 -4.05
C LEU A 468 55.38 32.22 -2.78
N CYS A 469 56.63 32.36 -2.33
CA CYS A 469 56.94 33.28 -1.24
C CYS A 469 57.45 34.60 -1.84
N LEU A 470 56.71 35.69 -1.67
CA LEU A 470 57.04 36.99 -2.23
C LEU A 470 57.31 37.99 -1.11
N ASN A 471 58.41 38.72 -1.21
CA ASN A 471 58.77 39.82 -0.31
C ASN A 471 58.05 41.12 -0.67
N GLU A 472 57.76 41.92 0.35
CA GLU A 472 57.25 43.30 0.23
C GLU A 472 58.32 44.21 -0.39
N ASN A 473 57.89 45.17 -1.23
CA ASN A 473 58.76 46.14 -1.90
C ASN A 473 59.82 45.53 -2.85
N GLU A 474 59.71 44.24 -3.14
CA GLU A 474 60.55 43.54 -4.11
C GLU A 474 59.83 43.48 -5.46
N HIS A 475 60.55 43.78 -6.53
CA HIS A 475 60.00 43.75 -7.88
C HIS A 475 60.27 42.39 -8.50
N TYR A 476 59.22 41.64 -8.86
CA TYR A 476 59.38 40.30 -9.42
C TYR A 476 59.07 40.26 -10.91
N LYS A 477 59.89 39.49 -11.62
CA LYS A 477 59.57 39.00 -12.97
C LYS A 477 59.13 37.55 -12.86
N ILE A 478 57.88 37.28 -13.21
CA ILE A 478 57.34 35.92 -13.27
C ILE A 478 57.30 35.49 -14.72
N GLN A 479 58.13 34.52 -15.10
CA GLN A 479 58.19 33.96 -16.44
C GLN A 479 57.42 32.65 -16.49
N LEU A 480 56.42 32.59 -17.37
CA LEU A 480 55.70 31.37 -17.75
C LEU A 480 56.31 30.82 -19.04
N GLN A 481 56.96 29.67 -18.97
CA GLN A 481 57.60 29.01 -20.10
C GLN A 481 56.91 27.67 -20.42
N LEU A 482 56.47 27.49 -21.67
CA LEU A 482 55.86 26.24 -22.12
C LEU A 482 56.93 25.28 -22.65
N ARG A 483 57.22 24.19 -21.93
CA ARG A 483 58.32 23.28 -22.26
C ARG A 483 57.88 22.00 -22.93
N GLN A 484 56.79 21.39 -22.46
CA GLN A 484 56.33 20.09 -22.97
C GLN A 484 54.82 20.07 -23.19
N TYR A 485 54.44 19.93 -24.46
CA TYR A 485 53.08 19.56 -24.86
C TYR A 485 52.86 18.04 -24.72
N GLY A 486 51.60 17.61 -24.52
CA GLY A 486 51.19 16.25 -24.12
C GLY A 486 52.03 15.05 -24.62
N HIS A 487 52.11 14.01 -23.80
CA HIS A 487 53.00 12.85 -24.03
C HIS A 487 52.70 12.11 -25.36
N GLY A 488 53.62 12.19 -26.33
CA GLY A 488 53.66 11.27 -27.48
C GLY A 488 52.76 11.58 -28.68
N LYS A 489 52.18 12.79 -28.80
CA LYS A 489 51.46 13.22 -30.01
C LYS A 489 52.17 14.40 -30.68
N SER A 490 52.48 14.27 -31.97
CA SER A 490 53.06 15.36 -32.78
C SER A 490 51.91 16.19 -33.37
N GLU A 491 51.47 17.20 -32.64
CA GLU A 491 50.66 18.29 -33.22
C GLU A 491 51.62 19.28 -33.90
N ARG A 492 51.25 19.80 -35.09
CA ARG A 492 52.00 20.91 -35.69
C ARG A 492 51.65 22.17 -34.91
N ASP A 493 52.64 22.73 -34.24
CA ASP A 493 52.56 24.02 -33.53
C ASP A 493 51.52 24.06 -32.38
N PRO A 494 51.70 23.24 -31.32
CA PRO A 494 50.80 23.25 -30.16
C PRO A 494 50.77 24.64 -29.50
N VAL A 495 49.56 25.13 -29.20
CA VAL A 495 49.29 26.48 -28.71
C VAL A 495 48.29 26.48 -27.55
N VAL A 496 48.45 27.42 -26.61
CA VAL A 496 47.44 27.75 -25.59
C VAL A 496 47.28 29.26 -25.49
N SER A 497 46.08 29.72 -25.15
CA SER A 497 45.80 31.15 -24.96
C SER A 497 45.78 31.49 -23.47
N ILE A 498 46.76 32.25 -23.00
CA ILE A 498 46.90 32.69 -21.61
C ILE A 498 46.18 34.03 -21.43
N ASP A 499 45.27 34.07 -20.46
CA ASP A 499 44.49 35.23 -20.06
C ASP A 499 45.30 36.09 -19.08
N SER A 500 45.57 35.56 -17.89
CA SER A 500 46.24 36.30 -16.82
C SER A 500 46.90 35.38 -15.82
N ILE A 501 47.75 35.95 -14.96
CA ILE A 501 48.12 35.32 -13.69
C ILE A 501 47.44 36.07 -12.55
N VAL A 502 46.97 35.34 -11.56
CA VAL A 502 46.35 35.90 -10.35
C VAL A 502 47.13 35.45 -9.14
N LEU A 503 47.51 36.40 -8.29
CA LEU A 503 48.17 36.15 -7.03
C LEU A 503 47.18 36.29 -5.87
N ILE A 504 46.87 35.18 -5.20
CA ILE A 504 45.97 35.19 -4.05
C ILE A 504 46.82 35.08 -2.77
N PRO A 505 46.83 36.10 -1.89
CA PRO A 505 47.59 36.01 -0.64
C PRO A 505 47.01 34.92 0.28
N ARG A 506 47.87 34.03 0.79
CA ARG A 506 47.52 33.08 1.86
C ARG A 506 47.64 33.75 3.22
N ILE A 507 46.54 34.34 3.65
CA ILE A 507 46.50 35.17 4.85
C ILE A 507 46.75 34.35 6.13
N GLU A 508 46.35 33.07 6.13
CA GLU A 508 46.65 32.09 7.19
C GLU A 508 48.15 31.88 7.44
N LYS A 509 49.02 32.18 6.46
CA LYS A 509 50.47 31.95 6.51
C LYS A 509 51.29 33.23 6.68
N LEU A 510 50.63 34.36 6.94
CA LEU A 510 51.29 35.62 7.25
C LEU A 510 51.72 35.64 8.72
N ASP A 511 52.96 36.07 8.96
CA ASP A 511 53.66 35.97 10.25
C ASP A 511 53.00 36.82 11.37
N GLU A 512 52.19 37.81 11.00
CA GLU A 512 51.41 38.67 11.92
C GLU A 512 50.18 37.94 12.49
N PHE A 513 49.53 37.08 11.69
CA PHE A 513 48.36 36.29 12.11
C PHE A 513 48.76 35.08 12.96
N ALA A 514 49.94 34.50 12.69
CA ALA A 514 50.53 33.46 13.54
C ALA A 514 50.85 33.96 14.96
N LYS A 515 51.07 35.27 15.14
CA LYS A 515 51.37 35.91 16.43
C LYS A 515 50.13 36.42 17.18
N GLN A 516 48.99 36.58 16.51
CA GLN A 516 47.73 37.07 17.10
C GLN A 516 46.51 36.28 16.58
N PRO A 517 46.11 35.18 17.26
CA PRO A 517 45.00 34.32 16.85
C PRO A 517 43.64 35.04 16.77
N LEU A 518 43.45 36.09 17.57
CA LEU A 518 42.23 36.92 17.57
C LEU A 518 42.08 37.74 16.28
N LEU A 519 43.20 38.16 15.66
CA LEU A 519 43.18 38.90 14.40
C LEU A 519 42.78 38.00 13.22
N LEU A 520 43.15 36.72 13.27
CA LEU A 520 42.74 35.72 12.28
C LEU A 520 41.24 35.42 12.41
N SER A 521 40.75 35.27 13.65
CA SER A 521 39.32 35.16 13.95
C SER A 521 38.53 36.37 13.46
N ASP A 522 38.97 37.60 13.74
CA ASP A 522 38.29 38.82 13.26
C ASP A 522 38.35 38.92 11.74
N PHE A 523 39.49 38.62 11.12
CA PHE A 523 39.63 38.61 9.67
C PHE A 523 38.71 37.59 9.00
N GLU A 524 38.63 36.37 9.53
CA GLU A 524 37.71 35.31 9.06
C GLU A 524 36.24 35.65 9.29
N THR A 525 35.93 36.40 10.36
CA THR A 525 34.56 36.82 10.71
C THR A 525 34.03 37.90 9.77
N HIS A 526 34.91 38.82 9.32
CA HIS A 526 34.55 39.98 8.50
C HIS A 526 34.81 39.80 7.00
N GLN A 527 35.29 38.64 6.54
CA GLN A 527 35.41 38.39 5.10
C GLN A 527 34.04 38.34 4.43
N CYS A 528 33.88 39.16 3.38
CA CYS A 528 33.05 38.79 2.25
C CYS A 528 33.81 37.76 1.41
N LYS A 529 33.46 36.48 1.54
CA LYS A 529 33.98 35.42 0.66
C LYS A 529 33.58 35.63 -0.80
#